data_AF-A0AB36YY51-F1
#
_entry.id   AF-A0AB36YY51-F1
#
_cell.length_a   1.000
_cell.length_b   1.000
_cell.length_c   1.000
_cell.angle_alpha   90.00
_cell.angle_beta   90.00
_cell.angle_gamma   90.00
#
_symmetry.space_group_name_H-M   'P 1'
#
loop_
_entity.id
_entity.type
_entity.pdbx_description
1 polymer ?
#
loop_
_entity_poly.entity_id
_entity_poly.type
_entity_poly.pdbx_seq_one_letter_code
_entity_poly.pdbx_strand_id
1 'polypeptide(L)'
;MNNPLELDSVISSTQEILAQLLVLDRGDVTEHSSIVDDLSADSLDIVDLSFQLGRQYGCTLPKTSVLDHAVAVFGDATRFIEKGRITQDGVALLEQSLSAYAPGQLHVGMQPGDVFSATTVRNWAQQCHNVFNHLPETCPECGAAHAQLNERQQVVCGGCSARLTPLDGDSISRLLVEQYAAAQLKASA
;
A
#
# COMPACT_ATOMS: atom_id res chain seq x y z
N MET A 1 -17.97 3.78 -2.38
CA MET A 1 -17.78 4.59 -3.61
C MET A 1 -16.71 3.97 -4.49
N ASN A 2 -16.65 4.33 -5.77
CA ASN A 2 -15.55 3.92 -6.67
C ASN A 2 -14.22 4.57 -6.25
N ASN A 3 -13.10 3.91 -6.53
CA ASN A 3 -11.79 4.54 -6.55
C ASN A 3 -11.62 5.29 -7.88
N PRO A 4 -11.41 6.63 -7.89
CA PRO A 4 -11.25 7.39 -9.12
C PRO A 4 -9.77 7.60 -9.51
N LEU A 5 -8.82 7.02 -8.77
CA LEU A 5 -7.40 7.13 -9.10
C LEU A 5 -7.02 6.11 -10.17
N GLU A 6 -6.23 6.55 -11.14
CA GLU A 6 -5.54 5.66 -12.07
C GLU A 6 -4.16 5.31 -11.53
N LEU A 7 -3.83 4.02 -11.45
CA LEU A 7 -2.56 3.55 -10.89
C LEU A 7 -1.34 4.20 -11.57
N ASP A 8 -1.35 4.34 -12.90
CA ASP A 8 -0.24 4.94 -13.65
C ASP A 8 0.01 6.40 -13.25
N SER A 9 -1.05 7.13 -12.85
CA SER A 9 -0.92 8.51 -12.34
C SER A 9 -0.28 8.54 -10.96
N VAL A 10 -0.60 7.56 -10.11
CA VAL A 10 0.02 7.40 -8.79
C VAL A 10 1.48 6.97 -8.92
N ILE A 11 1.80 6.11 -9.89
CA ILE A 11 3.18 5.71 -10.21
C ILE A 11 3.99 6.93 -10.65
N SER A 12 3.49 7.76 -11.59
CA SER A 12 4.22 8.96 -12.01
C SER A 12 4.47 9.92 -10.84
N SER A 13 3.47 10.14 -9.99
CA SER A 13 3.61 10.98 -8.80
C SER A 13 4.63 10.42 -7.81
N THR A 14 4.65 9.09 -7.62
CA THR A 14 5.60 8.41 -6.73
C THR A 14 7.03 8.58 -7.27
N GLN A 15 7.22 8.44 -8.58
CA GLN A 15 8.52 8.66 -9.22
C GLN A 15 8.99 10.11 -9.09
N GLU A 16 8.08 11.09 -9.23
CA GLU A 16 8.39 12.51 -9.05
C GLU A 16 8.79 12.85 -7.61
N ILE A 17 8.07 12.30 -6.62
CA ILE A 17 8.38 12.47 -5.20
C ILE A 17 9.76 11.87 -4.89
N LEU A 18 10.03 10.65 -5.34
CA LEU A 18 11.30 9.97 -5.12
C LEU A 18 12.47 10.70 -5.79
N ALA A 19 12.30 11.16 -7.03
CA ALA A 19 13.33 11.94 -7.72
C ALA A 19 13.70 13.22 -6.95
N GLN A 20 12.71 13.88 -6.33
CA GLN A 20 12.94 15.06 -5.50
C GLN A 20 13.61 14.72 -4.16
N LEU A 21 13.12 13.69 -3.47
CA LEU A 21 13.66 13.26 -2.17
C LEU A 21 15.12 12.82 -2.27
N LEU A 22 15.41 12.00 -3.27
CA LEU A 22 16.71 11.36 -3.45
C LEU A 22 17.67 12.19 -4.33
N VAL A 23 17.22 13.35 -4.82
CA VAL A 23 17.98 14.24 -5.71
C VAL A 23 18.48 13.50 -6.96
N LEU A 24 17.57 12.74 -7.59
CA LEU A 24 17.80 11.97 -8.81
C LEU A 24 17.12 12.63 -10.02
N ASP A 25 17.56 12.28 -11.23
CA ASP A 25 16.80 12.62 -12.42
C ASP A 25 15.49 11.79 -12.46
N ARG A 26 14.39 12.44 -12.83
CA ARG A 26 13.08 11.79 -12.96
C ARG A 26 13.11 10.61 -13.96
N GLY A 27 13.95 10.68 -14.98
CA GLY A 27 14.13 9.63 -15.99
C GLY A 27 14.84 8.38 -15.46
N ASP A 28 15.61 8.51 -14.37
CA ASP A 28 16.35 7.39 -13.75
C ASP A 28 15.46 6.59 -12.78
N VAL A 29 14.33 7.17 -12.35
CA VAL A 29 13.39 6.51 -11.43
C VAL A 29 12.35 5.72 -12.24
N THR A 30 12.52 4.40 -12.34
CA THR A 30 11.55 3.52 -13.02
C THR A 30 10.54 2.95 -12.04
N GLU A 31 9.40 2.49 -12.58
CA GLU A 31 8.36 1.90 -11.75
C GLU A 31 8.74 0.54 -11.13
N HIS A 32 9.77 -0.12 -11.68
CA HIS A 32 10.29 -1.40 -11.21
C HIS A 32 11.54 -1.27 -10.35
N SER A 33 12.09 -0.07 -10.21
CA SER A 33 13.27 0.17 -9.37
C SER A 33 12.93 -0.14 -7.91
N SER A 34 13.76 -0.97 -7.27
CA SER A 34 13.77 -1.10 -5.82
C SER A 34 14.13 0.26 -5.22
N ILE A 35 13.29 0.77 -4.33
CA ILE A 35 13.57 2.08 -3.72
C ILE A 35 14.80 2.03 -2.82
N VAL A 36 15.08 0.88 -2.21
CA VAL A 36 16.25 0.70 -1.32
C VAL A 36 17.47 0.31 -2.13
N ASP A 37 17.39 -0.78 -2.90
CA ASP A 37 18.58 -1.38 -3.52
C ASP A 37 19.01 -0.63 -4.78
N ASP A 38 18.07 -0.14 -5.60
CA ASP A 38 18.40 0.57 -6.85
C ASP A 38 18.52 2.09 -6.63
N LEU A 39 17.62 2.68 -5.83
CA LEU A 39 17.59 4.14 -5.61
C LEU A 39 18.32 4.59 -4.35
N SER A 40 18.82 3.65 -3.53
CA SER A 40 19.55 3.95 -2.29
C SER A 40 18.77 4.77 -1.27
N ALA A 41 17.43 4.67 -1.25
CA ALA A 41 16.60 5.34 -0.26
C ALA A 41 16.84 4.76 1.14
N ASP A 42 17.02 5.64 2.12
CA ASP A 42 17.13 5.23 3.52
C ASP A 42 15.77 5.23 4.25
N SER A 43 15.77 4.90 5.54
CA SER A 43 14.53 4.83 6.32
C SER A 43 13.80 6.18 6.46
N LEU A 44 14.52 7.30 6.45
CA LEU A 44 13.93 8.62 6.54
C LEU A 44 13.27 9.00 5.21
N ASP A 45 13.92 8.71 4.09
CA ASP A 45 13.35 8.91 2.76
C ASP A 45 12.01 8.17 2.59
N ILE A 46 11.92 6.97 3.16
CA ILE A 46 10.71 6.14 3.08
C ILE A 46 9.57 6.72 3.94
N VAL A 47 9.89 7.25 5.12
CA VAL A 47 8.93 7.97 5.95
C VAL A 47 8.42 9.22 5.23
N ASP A 48 9.32 9.96 4.58
CA ASP A 48 8.97 11.17 3.84
C ASP A 48 8.17 10.86 2.57
N LEU A 49 8.50 9.80 1.84
CA LEU A 49 7.71 9.30 0.70
C LEU A 49 6.27 9.02 1.14
N SER A 50 6.11 8.26 2.22
CA SER A 50 4.80 7.90 2.76
C SER A 50 3.99 9.14 3.14
N PHE A 51 4.62 10.11 3.79
CA PHE A 51 4.00 11.37 4.17
C PHE A 51 3.61 12.22 2.96
N GLN A 52 4.47 12.32 1.94
CA GLN A 52 4.21 13.11 0.73
C GLN A 52 3.07 12.51 -0.10
N LEU A 53 3.05 11.20 -0.31
CA LEU A 53 1.92 10.51 -0.96
C LEU A 53 0.62 10.71 -0.19
N GLY A 54 0.66 10.51 1.13
CA GLY A 54 -0.50 10.71 2.00
C GLY A 54 -1.05 12.14 1.94
N ARG A 55 -0.18 13.14 1.93
CA ARG A 55 -0.57 14.56 1.81
C ARG A 55 -1.14 14.90 0.43
N GLN A 56 -0.51 14.41 -0.65
CA GLN A 56 -0.92 14.68 -2.02
C GLN A 56 -2.35 14.18 -2.27
N TYR A 57 -2.61 12.91 -1.97
CA TYR A 57 -3.91 12.30 -2.24
C TYR A 57 -4.93 12.51 -1.11
N GLY A 58 -4.48 12.73 0.13
CA GLY A 58 -5.34 12.90 1.30
C GLY A 58 -5.71 11.58 1.96
N CYS A 59 -4.72 10.71 2.14
CA CYS A 59 -4.86 9.43 2.81
C CYS A 59 -3.75 9.24 3.84
N THR A 60 -3.89 8.20 4.66
CA THR A 60 -2.84 7.75 5.58
C THR A 60 -2.40 6.36 5.14
N LEU A 61 -1.14 6.20 4.77
CA LEU A 61 -0.56 4.88 4.44
C LEU A 61 -0.27 4.07 5.71
N PRO A 62 -0.24 2.73 5.63
CA PRO A 62 0.09 1.87 6.77
C PRO A 62 1.49 2.18 7.29
N LYS A 63 1.64 2.16 8.62
CA LYS A 63 2.92 2.33 9.30
C LYS A 63 3.42 1.03 9.91
N THR A 64 2.52 0.08 10.14
CA THR A 64 2.82 -1.24 10.67
C THR A 64 2.90 -2.25 9.53
N SER A 65 3.85 -3.18 9.62
CA SER A 65 4.01 -4.23 8.63
C SER A 65 2.77 -5.11 8.56
N VAL A 66 2.44 -5.58 7.35
CA VAL A 66 1.39 -6.60 7.13
C VAL A 66 1.67 -7.84 7.97
N LEU A 67 2.94 -8.21 8.14
CA LEU A 67 3.34 -9.36 8.96
C LEU A 67 3.05 -9.12 10.45
N ASP A 68 3.23 -7.89 10.96
CA ASP A 68 2.91 -7.55 12.35
C ASP A 68 1.39 -7.56 12.59
N HIS A 69 0.61 -7.06 11.63
CA HIS A 69 -0.86 -7.20 11.65
C HIS A 69 -1.26 -8.68 11.65
N ALA A 70 -0.56 -9.53 10.90
CA ALA A 70 -0.77 -10.98 10.92
C ALA A 70 -0.55 -11.59 12.31
N VAL A 71 0.51 -11.20 13.02
CA VAL A 71 0.73 -11.64 14.40
C VAL A 71 -0.44 -11.25 15.29
N ALA A 72 -0.93 -10.02 15.17
CA ALA A 72 -2.04 -9.53 15.98
C ALA A 72 -3.38 -10.27 15.70
N VAL A 73 -3.62 -10.68 14.45
CA VAL A 73 -4.87 -11.35 14.04
C VAL A 73 -4.84 -12.85 14.32
N PHE A 74 -3.72 -13.53 14.03
CA PHE A 74 -3.59 -14.97 14.20
C PHE A 74 -3.14 -15.38 15.62
N GLY A 75 -2.62 -14.44 16.41
CA GLY A 75 -2.10 -14.68 17.75
C GLY A 75 -0.64 -15.17 17.78
N ASP A 76 -0.07 -15.56 16.63
CA ASP A 76 1.34 -15.86 16.46
C ASP A 76 1.85 -15.55 15.04
N ALA A 77 3.17 -15.48 14.89
CA ALA A 77 3.84 -15.22 13.63
C ALA A 77 4.26 -16.50 12.87
N THR A 78 4.20 -17.67 13.49
CA THR A 78 4.88 -18.90 13.04
C THR A 78 4.40 -19.38 11.68
N ARG A 79 3.12 -19.13 11.39
CA ARG A 79 2.52 -19.42 10.09
C ARG A 79 3.14 -18.61 8.95
N PHE A 80 3.52 -17.35 9.20
CA PHE A 80 4.00 -16.41 8.20
C PHE A 80 5.52 -16.24 8.21
N ILE A 81 6.14 -16.45 9.38
CA ILE A 81 7.56 -16.31 9.63
C ILE A 81 8.05 -17.52 10.43
N GLU A 82 8.93 -18.31 9.82
CA GLU A 82 9.61 -19.42 10.47
C GLU A 82 11.11 -19.13 10.54
N LYS A 83 11.71 -19.22 11.74
CA LYS A 83 13.14 -18.97 11.97
C LYS A 83 13.62 -17.63 11.39
N GLY A 84 12.79 -16.59 11.52
CA GLY A 84 13.08 -15.24 11.04
C GLY A 84 12.97 -15.06 9.52
N ARG A 85 12.36 -16.02 8.81
CA ARG A 85 12.21 -16.01 7.35
C ARG A 85 10.77 -16.21 6.94
N ILE A 86 10.33 -15.55 5.88
CA ILE A 86 8.95 -15.65 5.40
C ILE A 86 8.66 -17.05 4.86
N THR A 87 7.48 -17.57 5.18
CA THR A 87 6.96 -18.85 4.69
C THR A 87 6.19 -18.66 3.37
N GLN A 88 5.67 -19.75 2.81
CA GLN A 88 4.76 -19.68 1.66
C GLN A 88 3.50 -18.85 1.97
N ASP A 89 2.94 -18.99 3.17
CA ASP A 89 1.79 -18.21 3.62
C ASP A 89 2.17 -16.74 3.83
N GLY A 90 3.40 -16.47 4.27
CA GLY A 90 3.95 -15.11 4.36
C GLY A 90 4.00 -14.43 2.99
N VAL A 91 4.52 -15.13 1.97
CA VAL A 91 4.53 -14.63 0.57
C VAL A 91 3.12 -14.38 0.08
N ALA A 92 2.21 -15.36 0.21
CA ALA A 92 0.83 -15.24 -0.26
C ALA A 92 0.07 -14.08 0.42
N LEU A 93 0.31 -13.85 1.71
CA LEU A 93 -0.27 -12.72 2.43
C LEU A 93 0.26 -11.37 1.90
N LEU A 94 1.57 -11.27 1.64
CA LEU A 94 2.19 -10.05 1.12
C LEU A 94 1.71 -9.72 -0.29
N GLU A 95 1.56 -10.72 -1.17
CA GLU A 95 0.97 -10.55 -2.51
C GLU A 95 -0.47 -10.01 -2.47
N GLN A 96 -1.24 -10.33 -1.43
CA GLN A 96 -2.62 -9.87 -1.24
C GLN A 96 -2.75 -8.58 -0.39
N SER A 97 -1.63 -8.02 0.06
CA SER A 97 -1.63 -6.81 0.88
C SER A 97 -1.87 -5.54 0.06
N LEU A 98 -1.97 -4.39 0.72
CA LEU A 98 -2.07 -3.08 0.04
C LEU A 98 -0.93 -2.84 -0.95
N SER A 99 0.28 -3.27 -0.64
CA SER A 99 1.47 -3.14 -1.50
C SER A 99 1.44 -4.06 -2.73
N ALA A 100 0.57 -5.08 -2.71
CA ALA A 100 0.34 -6.10 -3.73
C ALA A 100 1.63 -6.48 -4.49
N TYR A 101 2.53 -7.18 -3.80
CA TYR A 101 3.76 -7.67 -4.40
C TYR A 101 3.46 -8.53 -5.62
N ALA A 102 4.21 -8.32 -6.70
CA ALA A 102 3.98 -9.05 -7.94
C ALA A 102 4.36 -10.54 -7.79
N PRO A 103 3.71 -11.45 -8.52
CA PRO A 103 4.08 -12.87 -8.50
C PRO A 103 5.56 -13.07 -8.79
N GLY A 104 6.25 -13.77 -7.89
CA GLY A 104 7.69 -14.04 -8.00
C GLY A 104 8.61 -12.89 -7.58
N GLN A 105 8.07 -11.74 -7.15
CA GLN A 105 8.86 -10.66 -6.56
C GLN A 105 9.46 -11.08 -5.20
N LEU A 106 8.70 -11.86 -4.43
CA LEU A 106 9.12 -12.41 -3.15
C LEU A 106 9.24 -13.93 -3.25
N HIS A 107 10.08 -14.52 -2.41
CA HIS A 107 10.21 -15.98 -2.32
C HIS A 107 10.34 -16.45 -0.88
N VAL A 108 9.96 -17.70 -0.65
CA VAL A 108 10.12 -18.36 0.65
C VAL A 108 11.57 -18.28 1.11
N GLY A 109 11.76 -18.02 2.41
CA GLY A 109 13.08 -17.92 3.00
C GLY A 109 13.66 -16.50 3.07
N MET A 110 13.07 -15.48 2.45
CA MET A 110 13.51 -14.09 2.61
C MET A 110 13.34 -13.63 4.07
N GLN A 111 14.26 -12.80 4.57
CA GLN A 111 14.06 -12.13 5.86
C GLN A 111 13.09 -10.95 5.69
N PRO A 112 12.39 -10.51 6.74
CA PRO A 112 11.54 -9.32 6.68
C PRO A 112 12.26 -8.06 6.17
N GLY A 113 13.55 -7.91 6.48
CA GLY A 113 14.37 -6.81 5.93
C GLY A 113 14.55 -6.92 4.41
N ASP A 114 14.78 -8.13 3.89
CA ASP A 114 14.91 -8.37 2.44
C ASP A 114 13.59 -8.07 1.71
N VAL A 115 12.44 -8.38 2.33
CA VAL A 115 11.10 -8.04 1.79
C VAL A 115 10.94 -6.52 1.66
N PHE A 116 11.38 -5.78 2.68
CA PHE A 116 11.33 -4.32 2.67
C PHE A 116 12.24 -3.74 1.58
N SER A 117 13.47 -4.23 1.46
CA SER A 117 14.40 -3.84 0.38
C SER A 117 13.87 -4.19 -1.01
N ALA A 118 13.11 -5.26 -1.14
CA ALA A 118 12.48 -5.64 -2.41
C ALA A 118 11.31 -4.75 -2.83
N THR A 119 10.89 -3.76 -2.02
CA THR A 119 9.82 -2.84 -2.41
C THR A 119 10.25 -1.94 -3.57
N THR A 120 9.39 -1.87 -4.58
CA THR A 120 9.60 -1.03 -5.76
C THR A 120 8.73 0.22 -5.70
N VAL A 121 9.03 1.18 -6.58
CA VAL A 121 8.17 2.35 -6.84
C VAL A 121 6.71 1.91 -7.08
N ARG A 122 6.48 0.84 -7.86
CA ARG A 122 5.15 0.28 -8.09
C ARG A 122 4.46 -0.12 -6.79
N ASN A 123 5.15 -0.80 -5.88
CA ASN A 123 4.53 -1.29 -4.64
C ASN A 123 4.04 -0.13 -3.77
N TRP A 124 4.80 0.97 -3.70
CA TRP A 124 4.41 2.17 -2.97
C TRP A 124 3.24 2.91 -3.63
N ALA A 125 3.29 3.04 -4.96
CA ALA A 125 2.17 3.60 -5.72
C ALA A 125 0.90 2.76 -5.57
N GLN A 126 1.03 1.44 -5.62
CA GLN A 126 -0.06 0.48 -5.46
C GLN A 126 -0.66 0.54 -4.05
N GLN A 127 0.17 0.67 -3.02
CA GLN A 127 -0.28 0.86 -1.64
C GLN A 127 -1.13 2.13 -1.51
N CYS A 128 -0.66 3.24 -2.09
CA CYS A 128 -1.39 4.52 -2.09
C CYS A 128 -2.67 4.47 -2.93
N HIS A 129 -2.65 3.83 -4.08
CA HIS A 129 -3.85 3.61 -4.89
C HIS A 129 -4.88 2.76 -4.13
N ASN A 130 -4.44 1.65 -3.53
CA ASN A 130 -5.33 0.65 -2.95
C ASN A 130 -6.06 1.13 -1.70
N VAL A 131 -5.51 2.07 -0.93
CA VAL A 131 -6.27 2.63 0.20
C VAL A 131 -7.58 3.29 -0.26
N PHE A 132 -7.64 3.84 -1.47
CA PHE A 132 -8.87 4.43 -2.03
C PHE A 132 -9.91 3.41 -2.50
N ASN A 133 -9.59 2.11 -2.52
CA ASN A 133 -10.62 1.07 -2.64
C ASN A 133 -11.48 0.96 -1.37
N HIS A 134 -11.05 1.59 -0.27
CA HIS A 134 -11.73 1.61 1.03
C HIS A 134 -12.30 3.00 1.36
N LEU A 135 -12.77 3.71 0.32
CA LEU A 135 -13.62 4.89 0.48
C LEU A 135 -14.97 4.51 1.11
N PRO A 136 -15.64 5.43 1.82
CA PRO A 136 -16.95 5.14 2.39
C PRO A 136 -17.95 4.76 1.29
N GLU A 137 -18.98 3.99 1.65
CA GLU A 137 -19.98 3.51 0.69
C GLU A 137 -20.69 4.68 -0.01
N THR A 138 -21.05 5.71 0.77
CA THR A 138 -21.61 6.98 0.31
C THR A 138 -20.89 8.17 0.95
N CYS A 139 -20.97 9.34 0.31
CA CYS A 139 -20.44 10.59 0.84
C CYS A 139 -21.06 10.92 2.21
N PRO A 140 -20.27 11.10 3.28
CA PRO A 140 -20.78 11.44 4.60
C PRO A 140 -21.55 12.76 4.67
N GLU A 141 -21.25 13.70 3.76
CA GLU A 141 -21.82 15.05 3.75
C GLU A 141 -23.16 15.15 3.00
N CYS A 142 -23.35 14.38 1.91
CA CYS A 142 -24.53 14.53 1.05
C CYS A 142 -25.17 13.22 0.58
N GLY A 143 -24.61 12.06 0.94
CA GLY A 143 -25.15 10.74 0.58
C GLY A 143 -24.90 10.29 -0.87
N ALA A 144 -24.22 11.08 -1.70
CA ALA A 144 -23.87 10.65 -3.07
C ALA A 144 -22.93 9.43 -3.07
N ALA A 145 -23.06 8.55 -4.08
CA ALA A 145 -22.33 7.28 -4.13
C ALA A 145 -21.14 7.26 -5.11
N HIS A 146 -20.75 8.42 -5.66
CA HIS A 146 -19.70 8.53 -6.66
C HIS A 146 -18.57 9.45 -6.19
N ALA A 147 -17.33 9.02 -6.40
CA ALA A 147 -16.13 9.79 -6.17
C ALA A 147 -15.47 10.15 -7.51
N GLN A 148 -14.86 11.33 -7.58
CA GLN A 148 -14.14 11.85 -8.74
C GLN A 148 -12.87 12.57 -8.31
N LEU A 149 -12.01 12.90 -9.27
CA LEU A 149 -10.86 13.78 -9.06
C LEU A 149 -11.24 15.24 -9.32
N ASN A 150 -10.76 16.15 -8.46
CA ASN A 150 -10.80 17.58 -8.75
C ASN A 150 -9.56 18.02 -9.55
N GLU A 151 -9.49 19.32 -9.91
CA GLU A 151 -8.38 19.92 -10.66
C GLU A 151 -7.00 19.79 -9.97
N ARG A 152 -6.98 19.48 -8.67
CA ARG A 152 -5.77 19.26 -7.86
C ARG A 152 -5.47 17.79 -7.62
N GLN A 153 -6.08 16.88 -8.40
CA GLN A 153 -5.96 15.43 -8.26
C GLN A 153 -6.34 14.90 -6.86
N GLN A 154 -7.25 15.59 -6.17
CA GLN A 154 -7.78 15.13 -4.88
C GLN A 154 -9.06 14.36 -5.10
N VAL A 155 -9.24 13.29 -4.35
CA VAL A 155 -10.47 12.50 -4.37
C VAL A 155 -11.57 13.25 -3.62
N VAL A 156 -12.65 13.58 -4.33
CA VAL A 156 -13.78 14.34 -3.83
C VAL A 156 -15.11 13.69 -4.21
N CYS A 157 -16.15 14.03 -3.48
CA CYS A 157 -17.51 13.61 -3.77
C CYS A 157 -18.02 14.21 -5.09
N GLY A 158 -18.64 13.39 -5.94
CA GLY A 158 -19.27 13.82 -7.19
C GLY A 158 -20.46 14.78 -7.01
N GLY A 159 -21.13 14.75 -5.85
CA GLY A 159 -22.31 15.56 -5.57
C GLY A 159 -22.02 16.92 -4.91
N CYS A 160 -21.23 16.93 -3.84
CA CYS A 160 -20.98 18.14 -3.04
C CYS A 160 -19.53 18.63 -3.07
N SER A 161 -18.62 17.94 -3.79
CA SER A 161 -17.18 18.25 -3.83
C SER A 161 -16.45 18.18 -2.49
N ALA A 162 -17.08 17.66 -1.43
CA ALA A 162 -16.40 17.40 -0.17
C ALA A 162 -15.25 16.40 -0.39
N ARG A 163 -14.13 16.62 0.30
CA ARG A 163 -12.99 15.69 0.25
C ARG A 163 -13.40 14.36 0.84
N LEU A 164 -13.05 13.28 0.15
CA LEU A 164 -13.31 11.93 0.61
C LEU A 164 -12.01 11.32 1.10
N THR A 165 -12.01 10.88 2.35
CA THR A 165 -10.86 10.23 2.98
C THR A 165 -11.16 8.73 3.08
N PRO A 166 -10.27 7.86 2.61
CA PRO A 166 -10.42 6.43 2.85
C PRO A 166 -10.19 6.09 4.33
N LEU A 167 -10.45 4.83 4.71
CA LEU A 167 -9.96 4.30 5.98
C LEU A 167 -8.42 4.47 6.07
N ASP A 168 -7.89 4.56 7.29
CA ASP A 168 -6.44 4.62 7.48
C ASP A 168 -5.78 3.30 7.08
N GLY A 169 -4.54 3.39 6.60
CA GLY A 169 -3.83 2.25 6.02
C GLY A 169 -3.60 1.09 6.98
N ASP A 170 -3.40 1.35 8.28
CA ASP A 170 -3.21 0.27 9.27
C ASP A 170 -4.53 -0.46 9.54
N SER A 171 -5.66 0.27 9.65
CA SER A 171 -6.99 -0.34 9.73
C SER A 171 -7.31 -1.19 8.50
N ILE A 172 -6.98 -0.70 7.30
CA ILE A 172 -7.16 -1.47 6.05
C ILE A 172 -6.25 -2.71 6.03
N SER A 173 -4.98 -2.56 6.40
CA SER A 173 -4.04 -3.67 6.44
C SER A 173 -4.52 -4.77 7.39
N ARG A 174 -4.99 -4.42 8.58
CA ARG A 174 -5.60 -5.39 9.52
C ARG A 174 -6.83 -6.06 8.90
N LEU A 175 -7.74 -5.29 8.30
CA LEU A 175 -8.94 -5.83 7.65
C LEU A 175 -8.59 -6.87 6.56
N LEU A 176 -7.58 -6.59 5.73
CA LEU A 176 -7.13 -7.52 4.69
C LEU A 176 -6.55 -8.81 5.29
N VAL A 177 -5.78 -8.71 6.37
CA VAL A 177 -5.28 -9.87 7.12
C VAL A 177 -6.43 -10.70 7.70
N GLU A 178 -7.46 -10.06 8.28
CA GLU A 178 -8.65 -10.75 8.79
C GLU A 178 -9.42 -11.47 7.67
N GLN A 179 -9.56 -10.84 6.50
CA GLN A 179 -10.17 -11.45 5.32
C GLN A 179 -9.36 -12.65 4.83
N TYR A 180 -8.03 -12.54 4.80
CA TYR A 180 -7.14 -13.65 4.47
C TYR A 180 -7.32 -14.81 5.44
N ALA A 181 -7.37 -14.54 6.75
CA ALA A 181 -7.62 -15.54 7.78
C ALA A 181 -8.96 -16.28 7.57
N ALA A 182 -10.03 -15.52 7.30
CA ALA A 182 -11.35 -16.08 7.05
C ALA A 182 -11.39 -16.94 5.77
N ALA A 183 -10.68 -16.55 4.71
CA ALA A 183 -10.58 -17.32 3.48
C ALA A 183 -9.85 -18.66 3.69
N GLN A 184 -8.77 -18.65 4.47
CA GLN A 184 -7.99 -19.84 4.80
C GLN A 184 -8.81 -20.86 5.63
N LEU A 185 -9.59 -20.39 6.61
CA LEU A 185 -10.48 -21.25 7.40
C LEU A 185 -11.52 -21.95 6.53
N LYS A 186 -12.11 -21.23 5.56
CA LYS A 186 -13.08 -21.80 4.61
C LYS A 186 -12.45 -22.81 3.65
N ALA A 187 -11.19 -22.65 3.27
CA ALA A 187 -10.48 -23.58 2.40
C ALA A 187 -10.09 -24.89 3.12
N SER A 188 -9.98 -24.86 4.45
CA SER A 188 -9.66 -26.02 5.30
C SER A 188 -10.87 -26.79 5.85
N ALA A 189 -12.08 -26.31 5.59
CA ALA A 189 -13.35 -26.89 6.05
C ALA A 189 -14.04 -27.69 4.93
#